data_AF-A0AA97LPI6-F1
#
_entry.id   AF-A0AA97LPI6-F1
#
_cell.length_a   1.000
_cell.length_b   1.000
_cell.length_c   1.000
_cell.angle_alpha   90.00
_cell.angle_beta   90.00
_cell.angle_gamma   90.00
#
_symmetry.space_group_name_H-M   'P 1'
#
loop_
_entity.id
_entity.type
_entity.pdbx_description
1 polymer ?
#
loop_
_entity_poly.entity_id
_entity_poly.type
_entity_poly.pdbx_seq_one_letter_code
_entity_poly.pdbx_strand_id
1 'polypeptide(L)'
;MADKSCYENIIKKIEQYKTDIGIFSFFEIKNNTKKYYRISKSITGINNLNQNNFTKAHCSPCNKIFKLEDIKKYNLSFPEKLKFEDEAFWYKYVAALEPKAYIENTHYYAYRIRSGSTMDTRDKYIYDYLDITLDIINYLKSAGKENYYKSALLNLLYSPAVSDEIYNLSEENRKIVADKFYQCIYYVGDYTQEMNERIGARIYAYFIDNKFIREKYIEEIKKLSKIKYKILKPNIFSYKLKREINRIIMQIKNK
;
A
#
# COMPACT_ATOMS: atom_id res chain seq x y z
N MET A 1 5.58 -7.17 22.42
CA MET A 1 5.60 -6.83 23.86
C MET A 1 6.13 -5.42 23.97
N ALA A 2 5.35 -4.51 24.54
CA ALA A 2 5.77 -3.12 24.71
C ALA A 2 6.71 -2.99 25.91
N ASP A 3 7.64 -2.05 25.84
CA ASP A 3 8.43 -1.59 27.00
C ASP A 3 7.49 -1.13 28.12
N LYS A 4 7.84 -1.39 29.39
CA LYS A 4 7.00 -1.03 30.55
C LYS A 4 6.67 0.47 30.60
N SER A 5 7.60 1.31 30.16
CA SER A 5 7.46 2.77 30.15
C SER A 5 6.86 3.33 28.86
N CYS A 6 6.61 2.49 27.85
CA CYS A 6 6.15 2.90 26.52
C CYS A 6 4.92 3.81 26.60
N TYR A 7 3.84 3.30 27.20
CA TYR A 7 2.56 4.01 27.21
C TYR A 7 2.65 5.30 28.01
N GLU A 8 3.26 5.29 29.19
CA GLU A 8 3.45 6.48 30.01
C GLU A 8 4.25 7.57 29.29
N ASN A 9 5.35 7.19 28.65
CA ASN A 9 6.19 8.15 27.92
C ASN A 9 5.46 8.77 26.74
N ILE A 10 4.78 7.95 25.93
CA ILE A 10 4.06 8.44 24.75
C ILE A 10 2.85 9.27 25.18
N ILE A 11 2.10 8.89 26.22
CA ILE A 11 0.97 9.68 26.75
C ILE A 11 1.45 11.05 27.22
N LYS A 12 2.54 11.12 28.00
CA LYS A 12 3.14 12.40 28.40
C LYS A 12 3.48 13.27 27.20
N LYS A 13 3.97 12.69 26.10
CA LYS A 13 4.27 13.42 24.86
C LYS A 13 3.01 13.88 24.14
N ILE A 14 1.97 13.05 24.12
CA ILE A 14 0.67 13.41 23.57
C ILE A 14 0.09 14.62 24.28
N GLU A 15 0.11 14.63 25.61
CA GLU A 15 -0.35 15.73 26.46
C GLU A 15 0.52 16.98 26.31
N GLN A 16 1.84 16.82 26.41
CA GLN A 16 2.82 17.91 26.29
C GLN A 16 2.66 18.67 24.96
N TYR A 17 2.52 17.95 23.85
CA TYR A 17 2.49 18.54 22.51
C TYR A 17 1.07 18.77 21.99
N LYS A 18 0.05 18.45 22.79
CA LYS A 18 -1.37 18.53 22.41
C LYS A 18 -1.60 17.89 21.04
N THR A 19 -1.31 16.60 20.96
CA THR A 19 -1.47 15.78 19.74
C THR A 19 -2.64 14.80 19.92
N ASP A 20 -3.12 14.24 18.83
CA ASP A 20 -4.25 13.32 18.82
C ASP A 20 -3.83 11.86 18.93
N ILE A 21 -2.62 11.55 18.47
CA ILE A 21 -2.09 10.20 18.41
C ILE A 21 -0.59 10.20 18.69
N GLY A 22 -0.12 9.19 19.42
CA GLY A 22 1.29 8.90 19.61
C GLY A 22 1.71 7.69 18.78
N ILE A 23 2.85 7.77 18.11
CA ILE A 23 3.37 6.73 17.22
C ILE A 23 4.84 6.48 17.54
N PHE A 24 5.20 5.21 17.66
CA PHE A 24 6.55 4.81 18.04
C PHE A 24 7.08 3.67 17.16
N SER A 25 8.38 3.46 17.23
CA SER A 25 9.08 2.44 16.44
C SER A 25 9.07 1.08 17.11
N PHE A 26 9.51 0.06 16.36
CA PHE A 26 9.47 -1.33 16.81
C PHE A 26 10.75 -2.07 16.42
N PHE A 27 11.04 -3.15 17.13
CA PHE A 27 12.07 -4.09 16.71
C PHE A 27 11.47 -5.47 16.53
N GLU A 28 11.94 -6.18 15.52
CA GLU A 28 11.57 -7.56 15.26
C GLU A 28 12.48 -8.49 16.03
N ILE A 29 11.91 -9.58 16.54
CA ILE A 29 12.63 -10.71 17.13
C ILE A 29 12.37 -11.92 16.24
N LYS A 30 13.43 -12.45 15.62
CA LYS A 30 13.42 -13.70 14.84
C LYS A 30 14.63 -14.53 15.24
N ASN A 31 14.44 -15.78 15.67
CA ASN A 31 15.51 -16.69 16.11
C ASN A 31 16.51 -16.03 17.07
N ASN A 32 16.00 -15.37 18.13
CA ASN A 32 16.77 -14.59 19.12
C ASN A 32 17.57 -13.38 18.57
N THR A 33 17.46 -13.07 17.29
CA THR A 33 18.07 -11.88 16.68
C THR A 33 17.08 -10.72 16.73
N LYS A 34 17.56 -9.54 17.14
CA LYS A 34 16.80 -8.29 17.13
C LYS A 34 17.15 -7.45 15.92
N LYS A 35 16.14 -6.98 15.19
CA LYS A 35 16.31 -6.01 14.10
C LYS A 35 15.43 -4.80 14.34
N TYR A 36 16.03 -3.62 14.31
CA TYR A 36 15.37 -2.36 14.67
C TYR A 36 14.79 -1.67 13.43
N TYR A 37 13.54 -1.23 13.54
CA TYR A 37 12.81 -0.59 12.45
C TYR A 37 12.26 0.76 12.89
N ARG A 38 12.56 1.77 12.08
CA ARG A 38 11.93 3.09 12.20
C ARG A 38 10.55 3.06 11.56
N ILE A 39 9.55 3.64 12.23
CA ILE A 39 8.21 3.82 11.69
C ILE A 39 8.24 4.61 10.37
N SER A 40 9.15 5.58 10.27
CA SER A 40 9.45 6.31 9.05
C SER A 40 10.86 6.91 9.10
N LYS A 41 11.50 7.01 7.95
CA LYS A 41 12.74 7.79 7.80
C LYS A 41 12.49 9.28 7.59
N SER A 42 11.27 9.66 7.21
CA SER A 42 10.95 11.00 6.69
C SER A 42 9.98 11.81 7.54
N ILE A 43 9.33 11.20 8.55
CA ILE A 43 8.45 11.88 9.49
C ILE A 43 8.84 11.51 10.93
N THR A 44 9.06 12.53 11.77
CA THR A 44 9.40 12.44 13.20
C THR A 44 8.95 13.74 13.89
N GLY A 45 8.74 13.71 15.19
CA GLY A 45 8.18 14.83 15.94
C GLY A 45 6.70 15.05 15.64
N ILE A 46 6.26 16.32 15.70
CA ILE A 46 4.87 16.70 15.45
C ILE A 46 4.60 16.72 13.94
N ASN A 47 3.61 15.96 13.48
CA ASN A 47 3.23 15.87 12.08
C ASN A 47 1.70 15.84 11.96
N ASN A 48 1.13 16.55 10.99
CA ASN A 48 -0.28 16.36 10.64
C ASN A 48 -0.38 15.25 9.61
N LEU A 49 -1.06 14.15 9.94
CA LEU A 49 -1.22 13.03 9.03
C LEU A 49 -2.34 13.33 8.03
N ASN A 50 -2.05 13.19 6.74
CA ASN A 50 -2.93 13.54 5.63
C ASN A 50 -2.52 12.78 4.35
N GLN A 51 -3.11 13.12 3.21
CA GLN A 51 -2.80 12.55 1.89
C GLN A 51 -1.30 12.49 1.53
N ASN A 52 -0.48 13.44 1.99
CA ASN A 52 0.94 13.55 1.61
C ASN A 52 1.87 12.61 2.40
N ASN A 53 1.40 12.10 3.55
CA ASN A 53 2.15 11.22 4.42
C ASN A 53 1.33 10.00 4.90
N PHE A 54 0.17 9.77 4.30
CA PHE A 54 -0.79 8.71 4.57
C PHE A 54 -0.14 7.33 4.75
N THR A 55 0.77 6.99 3.83
CA THR A 55 1.49 5.70 3.81
C THR A 55 2.87 5.76 4.46
N LYS A 56 3.32 6.93 4.96
CA LYS A 56 4.66 7.11 5.54
C LYS A 56 4.74 6.65 6.98
N ALA A 57 3.61 6.60 7.69
CA ALA A 57 3.50 5.96 8.99
C ALA A 57 2.99 4.52 8.76
N HIS A 58 3.77 3.54 9.20
CA HIS A 58 3.45 2.11 9.03
C HIS A 58 2.05 1.78 9.53
N CYS A 59 1.30 0.91 8.86
CA CYS A 59 -0.11 0.59 9.15
C CYS A 59 -0.35 -0.18 10.45
N SER A 60 0.69 -0.70 11.11
CA SER A 60 0.54 -1.49 12.33
C SER A 60 -0.12 -0.68 13.48
N PRO A 61 -1.27 -1.10 14.04
CA PRO A 61 -1.90 -0.40 15.15
C PRO A 61 -1.14 -0.60 16.46
N CYS A 62 -0.38 -1.69 16.57
CA CYS A 62 0.34 -2.11 17.78
C CYS A 62 1.43 -1.13 18.26
N ASN A 63 1.82 -0.15 17.41
CA ASN A 63 2.81 0.86 17.74
C ASN A 63 2.22 2.28 17.81
N LYS A 64 0.94 2.37 18.17
CA LYS A 64 0.18 3.61 18.26
C LYS A 64 -0.70 3.65 19.50
N ILE A 65 -0.98 4.86 19.98
CA ILE A 65 -1.94 5.12 21.05
C ILE A 65 -3.09 5.94 20.48
N PHE A 66 -4.28 5.34 20.41
CA PHE A 66 -5.48 5.93 19.85
C PHE A 66 -6.41 6.46 20.95
N LYS A 67 -7.15 7.52 20.66
CA LYS A 67 -8.27 7.96 21.50
C LYS A 67 -9.49 7.07 21.24
N LEU A 68 -10.07 6.51 22.29
CA LEU A 68 -11.24 5.63 22.18
C LEU A 68 -12.48 6.37 21.64
N GLU A 69 -12.64 7.64 22.03
CA GLU A 69 -13.75 8.48 21.57
C GLU A 69 -13.74 8.69 20.06
N ASP A 70 -12.56 8.82 19.46
CA ASP A 70 -12.40 8.97 18.02
C ASP A 70 -12.80 7.70 17.26
N ILE A 71 -12.36 6.54 17.75
CA ILE A 71 -12.73 5.25 17.17
C ILE A 71 -14.25 5.07 17.19
N LYS A 72 -14.91 5.41 18.31
CA LYS A 72 -16.36 5.32 18.47
C LYS A 72 -17.10 6.33 17.59
N LYS A 73 -16.64 7.58 17.57
CA LYS A 73 -17.26 8.69 16.82
C LYS A 73 -17.33 8.39 15.32
N TYR A 74 -16.28 7.78 14.76
CA TYR A 74 -16.21 7.45 13.34
C TYR A 74 -16.53 5.99 13.02
N ASN A 75 -17.03 5.22 14.00
CA ASN A 75 -17.40 3.81 13.86
C ASN A 75 -16.30 2.96 13.18
N LEU A 76 -15.05 3.12 13.64
CA LEU A 76 -13.90 2.46 13.04
C LEU A 76 -13.73 1.05 13.62
N SER A 77 -13.64 0.05 12.74
CA SER A 77 -13.40 -1.34 13.09
C SER A 77 -12.44 -2.01 12.12
N PHE A 78 -11.84 -3.11 12.56
CA PHE A 78 -11.09 -4.00 11.67
C PHE A 78 -12.09 -4.81 10.84
N PRO A 79 -11.91 -4.93 9.51
CA PRO A 79 -12.71 -5.84 8.70
C PRO A 79 -12.43 -7.28 9.13
N GLU A 80 -13.49 -8.05 9.33
CA GLU A 80 -13.37 -9.46 9.72
C GLU A 80 -13.04 -10.35 8.50
N LYS A 81 -12.36 -11.48 8.76
CA LYS A 81 -12.08 -12.55 7.78
C LYS A 81 -11.17 -12.18 6.60
N LEU A 82 -10.59 -10.98 6.59
CA LEU A 82 -9.58 -10.56 5.62
C LEU A 82 -8.21 -10.48 6.28
N LYS A 83 -7.15 -10.79 5.53
CA LYS A 83 -5.78 -10.38 5.90
C LYS A 83 -5.56 -8.90 5.62
N PHE A 84 -4.59 -8.32 6.32
CA PHE A 84 -4.22 -6.90 6.22
C PHE A 84 -5.33 -5.96 6.72
N GLU A 85 -6.13 -6.45 7.66
CA GLU A 85 -7.18 -5.70 8.35
C GLU A 85 -6.63 -4.44 9.05
N ASP A 86 -5.35 -4.47 9.42
CA ASP A 86 -4.63 -3.34 9.98
C ASP A 86 -4.50 -2.16 9.01
N GLU A 87 -4.29 -2.43 7.72
CA GLU A 87 -4.26 -1.39 6.69
C GLU A 87 -5.61 -0.68 6.59
N ALA A 88 -6.72 -1.44 6.53
CA ALA A 88 -8.06 -0.86 6.51
C ALA A 88 -8.30 0.04 7.73
N PHE A 89 -8.07 -0.47 8.93
CA PHE A 89 -8.30 0.31 10.16
C PHE A 89 -7.44 1.59 10.18
N TRP A 90 -6.14 1.46 9.91
CA TRP A 90 -5.21 2.59 9.99
C TRP A 90 -5.54 3.69 8.97
N TYR A 91 -5.75 3.32 7.72
CA TYR A 91 -5.99 4.29 6.66
C TYR A 91 -7.35 4.97 6.80
N LYS A 92 -8.38 4.24 7.24
CA LYS A 92 -9.68 4.84 7.59
C LYS A 92 -9.56 5.79 8.79
N TYR A 93 -8.79 5.44 9.82
CA TYR A 93 -8.52 6.32 10.96
C TYR A 93 -7.88 7.64 10.51
N VAL A 94 -6.81 7.58 9.72
CA VAL A 94 -6.14 8.80 9.23
C VAL A 94 -7.07 9.60 8.32
N ALA A 95 -7.83 8.96 7.45
CA ALA A 95 -8.76 9.66 6.56
C ALA A 95 -9.92 10.33 7.31
N ALA A 96 -10.40 9.71 8.39
CA ALA A 96 -11.47 10.24 9.22
C ALA A 96 -11.03 11.50 9.98
N LEU A 97 -9.82 11.46 10.57
CA LEU A 97 -9.37 12.46 11.53
C LEU A 97 -8.36 13.47 11.00
N GLU A 98 -7.51 13.07 10.06
CA GLU A 98 -6.27 13.78 9.71
C GLU A 98 -5.45 14.20 10.96
N PRO A 99 -5.11 13.25 11.84
CA PRO A 99 -4.71 13.55 13.20
C PRO A 99 -3.36 14.27 13.26
N LYS A 100 -3.21 15.18 14.23
CA LYS A 100 -1.91 15.69 14.63
C LYS A 100 -1.20 14.59 15.43
N ALA A 101 -0.14 14.03 14.88
CA ALA A 101 0.62 12.93 15.47
C ALA A 101 1.90 13.40 16.13
N TYR A 102 2.23 12.83 17.29
CA TYR A 102 3.60 12.79 17.80
C TYR A 102 4.27 11.48 17.37
N ILE A 103 5.36 11.58 16.61
CA ILE A 103 6.05 10.43 16.03
C ILE A 103 7.47 10.37 16.57
N GLU A 104 7.86 9.26 17.18
CA GLU A 104 9.23 9.06 17.62
C GLU A 104 9.82 7.73 17.18
N ASN A 105 11.16 7.70 17.09
CA ASN A 105 11.89 6.54 16.60
C ASN A 105 12.39 5.60 17.71
N THR A 106 11.89 5.76 18.93
CA THR A 106 12.19 4.87 20.05
C THR A 106 11.49 3.53 19.84
N HIS A 107 12.23 2.43 20.00
CA HIS A 107 11.77 1.08 19.66
C HIS A 107 11.06 0.42 20.84
N TYR A 108 9.88 0.93 21.20
CA TYR A 108 9.15 0.44 22.36
C TYR A 108 8.43 -0.89 22.12
N TYR A 109 8.15 -1.28 20.88
CA TYR A 109 7.41 -2.50 20.59
C TYR A 109 8.31 -3.64 20.07
N ALA A 110 8.27 -4.79 20.75
CA ALA A 110 8.87 -6.02 20.25
C ALA A 110 7.87 -6.83 19.40
N TYR A 111 8.06 -6.85 18.09
CA TYR A 111 7.32 -7.71 17.15
C TYR A 111 7.99 -9.09 17.06
N ARG A 112 7.25 -10.17 17.30
CA ARG A 112 7.81 -11.54 17.30
C ARG A 112 7.46 -12.24 16.00
N ILE A 113 8.46 -12.58 15.19
CA ILE A 113 8.28 -13.37 13.97
C ILE A 113 8.38 -14.85 14.32
N ARG A 114 7.38 -15.63 13.90
CA ARG A 114 7.29 -17.08 14.07
C ARG A 114 7.11 -17.74 12.71
N SER A 115 7.45 -19.02 12.59
CA SER A 115 7.21 -19.79 11.36
C SER A 115 5.73 -19.75 10.96
N GLY A 116 5.44 -19.54 9.68
CA GLY A 116 4.08 -19.41 9.16
C GLY A 116 3.43 -18.04 9.38
N SER A 117 4.22 -16.99 9.64
CA SER A 117 3.67 -15.64 9.79
C SER A 117 3.06 -15.14 8.48
N THR A 118 2.04 -14.27 8.56
CA THR A 118 1.43 -13.64 7.38
C THR A 118 2.46 -12.92 6.50
N MET A 119 3.55 -12.41 7.10
CA MET A 119 4.63 -11.75 6.36
C MET A 119 5.42 -12.70 5.46
N ASP A 120 5.48 -14.00 5.77
CA ASP A 120 6.16 -15.01 4.95
C ASP A 120 5.30 -15.47 3.76
N THR A 121 4.06 -14.98 3.64
CA THR A 121 3.06 -15.42 2.65
C THR A 121 2.25 -14.28 2.04
N ARG A 122 2.71 -13.03 2.14
CA ARG A 122 1.97 -11.81 1.71
C ARG A 122 1.43 -11.91 0.28
N ASP A 123 2.23 -12.48 -0.61
CA ASP A 123 1.92 -12.72 -2.01
C ASP A 123 0.71 -13.65 -2.21
N LYS A 124 0.50 -14.64 -1.34
CA LYS A 124 -0.67 -15.54 -1.38
C LYS A 124 -2.01 -14.85 -1.09
N TYR A 125 -1.97 -13.65 -0.51
CA TYR A 125 -3.14 -12.90 -0.06
C TYR A 125 -3.40 -11.66 -0.93
N ILE A 126 -2.97 -11.68 -2.19
CA ILE A 126 -3.22 -10.58 -3.13
C ILE A 126 -4.73 -10.25 -3.25
N TYR A 127 -5.61 -11.25 -3.14
CA TYR A 127 -7.06 -11.07 -3.13
C TYR A 127 -7.52 -10.24 -1.94
N ASP A 128 -7.18 -10.68 -0.73
CA ASP A 128 -7.50 -9.99 0.52
C ASP A 128 -6.95 -8.56 0.51
N TYR A 129 -5.73 -8.36 0.01
CA TYR A 129 -5.12 -7.03 -0.08
C TYR A 129 -5.92 -6.08 -0.99
N LEU A 130 -6.39 -6.58 -2.14
CA LEU A 130 -7.22 -5.79 -3.05
C LEU A 130 -8.61 -5.54 -2.46
N ASP A 131 -9.18 -6.49 -1.72
CA ASP A 131 -10.45 -6.29 -1.01
C ASP A 131 -10.34 -5.25 0.10
N ILE A 132 -9.24 -5.27 0.86
CA ILE A 132 -8.89 -4.21 1.82
C ILE A 132 -8.72 -2.85 1.13
N THR A 133 -8.08 -2.83 -0.04
CA THR A 133 -7.91 -1.59 -0.80
C THR A 133 -9.26 -1.04 -1.27
N LEU A 134 -10.16 -1.89 -1.77
CA LEU A 134 -11.53 -1.52 -2.14
C LEU A 134 -12.32 -1.01 -0.93
N ASP A 135 -12.18 -1.66 0.22
CA ASP A 135 -12.80 -1.23 1.48
C ASP A 135 -12.35 0.17 1.91
N ILE A 136 -11.05 0.49 1.80
CA ILE A 136 -10.51 1.84 2.05
C ILE A 136 -11.06 2.85 1.03
N ILE A 137 -11.08 2.50 -0.25
CA ILE A 137 -11.60 3.37 -1.32
C ILE A 137 -13.08 3.69 -1.08
N ASN A 138 -13.90 2.69 -0.77
CA ASN A 138 -15.33 2.86 -0.52
C ASN A 138 -15.59 3.77 0.68
N TYR A 139 -14.79 3.62 1.75
CA TYR A 139 -14.85 4.53 2.90
C TYR A 139 -14.49 5.97 2.52
N LEU A 140 -13.43 6.17 1.73
CA LEU A 140 -13.05 7.51 1.28
C LEU A 140 -14.13 8.14 0.41
N LYS A 141 -14.78 7.37 -0.46
CA LYS A 141 -15.90 7.83 -1.29
C LYS A 141 -17.11 8.21 -0.46
N SER A 142 -17.49 7.40 0.52
CA SER A 142 -18.62 7.75 1.39
C SER A 142 -18.36 8.99 2.23
N ALA A 143 -17.08 9.27 2.52
CA ALA A 143 -16.63 10.49 3.18
C ALA A 143 -16.38 11.69 2.22
N GLY A 144 -16.50 11.52 0.90
CA GLY A 144 -16.20 12.56 -0.09
C GLY A 144 -14.72 12.97 -0.16
N LYS A 145 -13.81 12.07 0.19
CA LYS A 145 -12.35 12.30 0.31
C LYS A 145 -11.52 11.54 -0.73
N GLU A 146 -12.14 10.84 -1.68
CA GLU A 146 -11.46 10.01 -2.67
C GLU A 146 -10.48 10.79 -3.55
N ASN A 147 -10.87 11.98 -3.99
CA ASN A 147 -10.01 12.85 -4.80
C ASN A 147 -8.83 13.41 -3.99
N TYR A 148 -9.07 13.73 -2.72
CA TYR A 148 -8.04 14.26 -1.83
C TYR A 148 -6.96 13.21 -1.52
N TYR A 149 -7.34 11.94 -1.36
CA TYR A 149 -6.41 10.83 -1.09
C TYR A 149 -5.97 10.04 -2.33
N LYS A 150 -6.34 10.50 -3.54
CA LYS A 150 -6.12 9.79 -4.81
C LYS A 150 -4.69 9.27 -4.99
N SER A 151 -3.68 10.14 -4.86
CA SER A 151 -2.28 9.73 -5.01
C SER A 151 -1.82 8.76 -3.93
N ALA A 152 -2.39 8.81 -2.73
CA ALA A 152 -2.09 7.87 -1.66
C ALA A 152 -2.69 6.48 -1.94
N LEU A 153 -3.91 6.43 -2.46
CA LEU A 153 -4.58 5.20 -2.92
C LEU A 153 -3.79 4.50 -4.02
N LEU A 154 -3.27 5.25 -4.99
CA LEU A 154 -2.40 4.69 -6.04
C LEU A 154 -1.13 4.05 -5.46
N ASN A 155 -0.56 4.62 -4.38
CA ASN A 155 0.61 4.03 -3.73
C ASN A 155 0.28 2.70 -3.03
N LEU A 156 -0.94 2.52 -2.52
CA LEU A 156 -1.37 1.24 -1.94
C LEU A 156 -1.44 0.14 -3.01
N LEU A 157 -1.89 0.50 -4.22
CA LEU A 157 -1.94 -0.42 -5.36
C LEU A 157 -0.56 -0.81 -5.90
N TYR A 158 0.51 -0.06 -5.59
CA TYR A 158 1.86 -0.38 -6.08
C TYR A 158 2.33 -1.76 -5.62
N SER A 159 2.21 -2.08 -4.33
CA SER A 159 2.70 -3.35 -3.79
C SER A 159 2.10 -4.57 -4.50
N PRO A 160 0.76 -4.72 -4.61
CA PRO A 160 0.18 -5.85 -5.35
C PRO A 160 0.47 -5.76 -6.86
N ALA A 161 0.57 -4.57 -7.46
CA ALA A 161 0.85 -4.39 -8.89
C ALA A 161 2.23 -4.92 -9.31
N VAL A 162 3.20 -4.90 -8.40
CA VAL A 162 4.58 -5.37 -8.69
C VAL A 162 4.86 -6.79 -8.23
N SER A 163 3.87 -7.50 -7.67
CA SER A 163 4.03 -8.88 -7.19
C SER A 163 4.45 -9.84 -8.31
N ASP A 164 5.32 -10.80 -7.96
CA ASP A 164 5.72 -11.91 -8.82
C ASP A 164 4.67 -13.05 -8.85
N GLU A 165 3.61 -12.99 -8.03
CA GLU A 165 2.56 -14.01 -8.01
C GLU A 165 1.83 -14.19 -9.32
N ILE A 166 1.78 -13.15 -10.15
CA ILE A 166 1.18 -13.23 -11.48
C ILE A 166 1.70 -14.40 -12.32
N TYR A 167 2.95 -14.84 -12.09
CA TYR A 167 3.54 -15.97 -12.77
C TYR A 167 3.01 -17.33 -12.29
N ASN A 168 2.51 -17.39 -11.06
CA ASN A 168 2.07 -18.61 -10.39
C ASN A 168 0.54 -18.80 -10.45
N LEU A 169 -0.22 -17.72 -10.71
CA LEU A 169 -1.69 -17.79 -10.77
C LEU A 169 -2.19 -18.56 -12.00
N SER A 170 -3.29 -19.31 -11.82
CA SER A 170 -4.07 -19.85 -12.95
C SER A 170 -4.71 -18.73 -13.77
N GLU A 171 -5.24 -19.04 -14.95
CA GLU A 171 -5.93 -18.04 -15.78
C GLU A 171 -7.17 -17.45 -15.09
N GLU A 172 -7.99 -18.31 -14.49
CA GLU A 172 -9.17 -17.91 -13.72
C GLU A 172 -8.80 -16.96 -12.57
N ASN A 173 -7.78 -17.34 -11.79
CA ASN A 173 -7.29 -16.54 -10.68
C ASN A 173 -6.74 -15.18 -11.13
N ARG A 174 -6.04 -15.12 -12.27
CA ARG A 174 -5.58 -13.85 -12.84
C ARG A 174 -6.75 -12.94 -13.23
N LYS A 175 -7.81 -13.50 -13.83
CA LYS A 175 -9.02 -12.74 -14.18
C LYS A 175 -9.66 -12.11 -12.94
N ILE A 176 -9.79 -12.88 -11.85
CA ILE A 176 -10.31 -12.35 -10.57
C ILE A 176 -9.45 -11.19 -10.05
N VAL A 177 -8.12 -11.34 -10.06
CA VAL A 177 -7.20 -10.27 -9.62
C VAL A 177 -7.30 -9.04 -10.54
N ALA A 178 -7.36 -9.26 -11.85
CA ALA A 178 -7.50 -8.20 -12.84
C ALA A 178 -8.81 -7.41 -12.64
N ASP A 179 -9.92 -8.11 -12.37
CA ASP A 179 -11.23 -7.50 -12.10
C ASP A 179 -11.20 -6.64 -10.83
N LYS A 180 -10.56 -7.13 -9.75
CA LYS A 180 -10.38 -6.33 -8.52
C LYS A 180 -9.52 -5.10 -8.75
N PHE A 181 -8.42 -5.23 -9.50
CA PHE A 181 -7.61 -4.08 -9.89
C PHE A 181 -8.39 -3.08 -10.73
N TYR A 182 -9.18 -3.56 -11.68
CA TYR A 182 -10.05 -2.73 -12.49
C TYR A 182 -11.03 -1.95 -11.61
N GLN A 183 -11.68 -2.60 -10.64
CA GLN A 183 -12.57 -1.93 -9.69
C GLN A 183 -11.83 -0.84 -8.90
N CYS A 184 -10.65 -1.14 -8.34
CA CYS A 184 -9.85 -0.16 -7.62
C CYS A 184 -9.53 1.06 -8.49
N ILE A 185 -9.02 0.84 -9.71
CA ILE A 185 -8.65 1.90 -10.65
C ILE A 185 -9.87 2.72 -11.07
N TYR A 186 -10.97 2.03 -11.39
CA TYR A 186 -12.22 2.64 -11.79
C TYR A 186 -12.71 3.62 -10.72
N TYR A 187 -12.65 3.22 -9.45
CA TYR A 187 -13.05 4.07 -8.34
C TYR A 187 -12.11 5.22 -8.05
N VAL A 188 -10.80 5.03 -8.22
CA VAL A 188 -9.81 6.11 -8.08
C VAL A 188 -9.97 7.15 -9.19
N GLY A 189 -10.60 6.79 -10.32
CA GLY A 189 -10.85 7.70 -11.43
C GLY A 189 -9.55 8.17 -12.09
N ASP A 190 -8.53 7.30 -12.13
CA ASP A 190 -7.25 7.60 -12.76
C ASP A 190 -6.89 6.57 -13.84
N TYR A 191 -6.94 7.00 -15.09
CA TYR A 191 -6.49 6.20 -16.23
C TYR A 191 -5.23 6.78 -16.87
N THR A 192 -4.50 7.61 -16.12
CA THR A 192 -3.48 8.49 -16.68
C THR A 192 -2.06 7.92 -16.58
N GLN A 193 -1.11 8.71 -17.06
CA GLN A 193 0.31 8.48 -16.86
C GLN A 193 0.71 8.42 -15.37
N GLU A 194 0.04 9.16 -14.47
CA GLU A 194 0.34 9.12 -13.03
C GLU A 194 0.16 7.70 -12.47
N MET A 195 -0.90 7.01 -12.91
CA MET A 195 -1.12 5.61 -12.57
C MET A 195 0.10 4.77 -13.00
N ASN A 196 0.54 4.87 -14.25
CA ASN A 196 1.69 4.11 -14.76
C ASN A 196 3.00 4.42 -14.05
N GLU A 197 3.23 5.68 -13.70
CA GLU A 197 4.41 6.11 -12.96
C GLU A 197 4.41 5.60 -11.52
N ARG A 198 3.23 5.56 -10.87
CA ARG A 198 3.11 5.15 -9.46
C ARG A 198 2.96 3.66 -9.27
N ILE A 199 2.24 2.95 -10.13
CA ILE A 199 1.96 1.50 -10.01
C ILE A 199 2.85 0.62 -10.93
N GLY A 200 3.68 1.25 -11.75
CA GLY A 200 4.81 0.61 -12.43
C GLY A 200 4.47 -0.18 -13.70
N ALA A 201 3.30 0.07 -14.31
CA ALA A 201 2.76 -0.60 -15.52
C ALA A 201 2.59 -2.14 -15.45
N ARG A 202 3.32 -2.81 -14.56
CA ARG A 202 3.34 -4.26 -14.37
C ARG A 202 1.96 -4.85 -14.06
N ILE A 203 1.08 -4.05 -13.45
CA ILE A 203 -0.34 -4.38 -13.25
C ILE A 203 -1.04 -4.87 -14.53
N TYR A 204 -0.69 -4.32 -15.69
CA TYR A 204 -1.36 -4.66 -16.95
C TYR A 204 -1.15 -6.11 -17.36
N ALA A 205 -0.10 -6.75 -16.85
CA ALA A 205 0.13 -8.15 -17.11
C ALA A 205 -1.00 -9.05 -16.58
N TYR A 206 -1.72 -8.63 -15.52
CA TYR A 206 -2.87 -9.38 -15.00
C TYR A 206 -4.02 -9.44 -16.00
N PHE A 207 -4.09 -8.48 -16.93
CA PHE A 207 -5.09 -8.40 -18.00
C PHE A 207 -4.67 -9.14 -19.28
N ILE A 208 -3.49 -9.79 -19.31
CA ILE A 208 -2.98 -10.51 -20.48
C ILE A 208 -3.18 -12.01 -20.29
N ASP A 209 -4.17 -12.57 -20.98
CA ASP A 209 -4.48 -14.00 -20.92
C ASP A 209 -3.36 -14.87 -21.49
N ASN A 210 -2.86 -14.51 -22.68
CA ASN A 210 -1.82 -15.28 -23.38
C ASN A 210 -0.48 -15.28 -22.61
N LYS A 211 -0.05 -16.47 -22.18
CA LYS A 211 1.17 -16.65 -21.37
C LYS A 211 2.43 -16.11 -22.05
N PHE A 212 2.65 -16.41 -23.33
CA PHE A 212 3.83 -15.98 -24.06
C PHE A 212 3.90 -14.45 -24.17
N ILE A 213 2.78 -13.80 -24.52
CA ILE A 213 2.70 -12.34 -24.60
C ILE A 213 2.97 -11.72 -23.22
N ARG A 214 2.37 -12.27 -22.16
CA ARG A 214 2.56 -11.78 -20.79
C ARG A 214 4.01 -11.87 -20.34
N GLU A 215 4.68 -12.98 -20.59
CA GLU A 215 6.10 -13.16 -20.27
C GLU A 215 6.98 -12.13 -20.99
N LYS A 216 6.74 -11.94 -22.30
CA LYS A 216 7.45 -10.92 -23.09
C LYS A 216 7.17 -9.50 -22.58
N TYR A 217 5.92 -9.20 -22.23
CA TYR A 217 5.55 -7.92 -21.64
C TYR A 217 6.34 -7.63 -20.36
N ILE A 218 6.38 -8.57 -19.41
CA ILE A 218 7.13 -8.36 -18.16
C ILE A 218 8.64 -8.25 -18.42
N GLU A 219 9.19 -9.05 -19.35
CA GLU A 219 10.61 -8.97 -19.74
C GLU A 219 10.98 -7.54 -20.19
N GLU A 220 10.13 -6.93 -21.03
CA GLU A 220 10.33 -5.56 -21.49
C GLU A 220 10.16 -4.53 -20.37
N ILE A 221 9.14 -4.66 -19.50
CA ILE A 221 8.98 -3.78 -18.33
C ILE A 221 10.22 -3.84 -17.40
N LYS A 222 10.80 -5.02 -17.18
CA LYS A 222 12.03 -5.20 -16.38
C LYS A 222 13.27 -4.58 -17.05
N LYS A 223 13.37 -4.61 -18.38
CA LYS A 223 14.43 -3.91 -19.12
C LYS A 223 14.26 -2.40 -18.96
N LEU A 224 13.04 -1.91 -19.11
CA LEU A 224 12.71 -0.49 -18.97
C LEU A 224 12.97 0.04 -17.56
N SER A 225 12.68 -0.73 -16.50
CA SER A 225 12.92 -0.30 -15.12
C SER A 225 14.42 -0.14 -14.77
N LYS A 226 15.31 -0.80 -15.52
CA LYS A 226 16.78 -0.67 -15.36
C LYS A 226 17.34 0.55 -16.09
N ILE A 227 16.57 1.11 -17.03
CA ILE A 227 16.95 2.29 -17.78
C ILE A 227 16.67 3.51 -16.89
N LYS A 228 17.75 4.06 -16.32
CA LYS A 228 17.81 5.10 -15.27
C LYS A 228 17.34 6.49 -15.74
N TYR A 229 16.29 6.59 -16.55
CA TYR A 229 15.71 7.88 -16.91
C TYR A 229 14.67 8.27 -15.86
N LYS A 230 15.01 9.29 -15.06
CA LYS A 230 14.04 10.17 -14.42
C LYS A 230 12.94 10.46 -15.44
N ILE A 231 11.71 10.10 -15.10
CA ILE A 231 10.50 10.48 -15.78
C ILE A 231 10.56 12.00 -15.99
N LEU A 232 10.98 12.42 -17.18
CA LEU A 232 10.94 13.79 -17.64
C LEU A 232 9.98 13.80 -18.82
N LYS A 233 8.77 14.29 -18.49
CA LYS A 233 7.66 14.68 -19.36
C LYS A 233 6.81 13.56 -20.01
N PRO A 234 5.47 13.72 -19.96
CA PRO A 234 4.52 13.02 -20.83
C PRO A 234 4.92 13.22 -22.28
N ASN A 235 5.23 12.15 -23.01
CA ASN A 235 4.75 11.94 -24.40
C ASN A 235 5.55 10.92 -25.21
N ILE A 236 6.75 10.51 -24.81
CA ILE A 236 7.52 9.52 -25.61
C ILE A 236 7.25 8.09 -25.17
N PHE A 237 7.05 7.88 -23.86
CA PHE A 237 6.89 6.56 -23.25
C PHE A 237 5.61 5.85 -23.71
N SER A 238 4.46 6.51 -23.54
CA SER A 238 3.14 5.99 -23.95
C SER A 238 3.09 5.72 -25.45
N TYR A 239 3.72 6.60 -26.23
CA TYR A 239 3.78 6.48 -27.68
C TYR A 239 4.62 5.27 -28.13
N LYS A 240 5.80 5.07 -27.53
CA LYS A 240 6.66 3.92 -27.84
C LYS A 240 6.07 2.60 -27.38
N LEU A 241 5.45 2.56 -26.20
CA LEU A 241 4.78 1.35 -25.70
C LEU A 241 3.59 0.97 -26.59
N LYS A 242 2.73 1.94 -26.94
CA LYS A 242 1.63 1.72 -27.89
C LYS A 242 2.14 1.23 -29.24
N ARG A 243 3.25 1.78 -29.73
CA ARG A 243 3.88 1.37 -30.98
C ARG A 243 4.40 -0.07 -30.93
N GLU A 244 5.09 -0.47 -29.87
CA GLU A 244 5.63 -1.83 -29.77
C GLU A 244 4.55 -2.88 -29.51
N ILE A 245 3.51 -2.57 -28.73
CA ILE A 245 2.32 -3.43 -28.61
C ILE A 245 1.68 -3.65 -29.98
N ASN A 246 1.48 -2.58 -30.76
CA ASN A 246 0.95 -2.68 -32.12
C ASN A 246 1.86 -3.51 -33.03
N ARG A 247 3.19 -3.37 -32.91
CA ARG A 247 4.15 -4.16 -33.68
C ARG A 247 4.05 -5.65 -33.37
N ILE A 248 3.96 -6.01 -32.10
CA ILE A 248 3.80 -7.41 -31.64
C ILE A 248 2.48 -7.98 -32.15
N ILE A 249 1.37 -7.23 -32.05
CA ILE A 249 0.06 -7.65 -32.57
C ILE A 249 0.13 -7.91 -34.08
N MET A 250 0.78 -7.03 -34.85
CA MET A 250 0.94 -7.21 -36.30
C MET A 250 1.79 -8.44 -36.66
N GLN A 251 2.83 -8.74 -35.89
CA GLN A 251 3.65 -9.95 -36.09
C GLN A 251 2.89 -11.24 -35.78
N ILE A 252 1.92 -11.19 -34.87
CA ILE A 252 1.04 -12.31 -34.55
C ILE A 252 -0.03 -12.50 -35.62
N LYS A 253 -0.58 -11.42 -36.19
CA LYS A 253 -1.60 -11.47 -37.25
C LYS A 253 -1.07 -11.92 -38.62
N ASN A 254 0.23 -11.78 -38.85
CA ASN A 254 0.89 -12.13 -40.11
C ASN A 254 1.59 -13.51 -40.08
N LYS A 255 1.21 -14.37 -39.13
CA LYS A 255 1.55 -15.80 -39.05
C LYS A 255 0.27 -16.61 -39.02
#